data_AF-A0A1Q3Z506-F1
#
_entry.id   AF-A0A1Q3Z506-F1
#
_cell.length_a   1.000
_cell.length_b   1.000
_cell.length_c   1.000
_cell.angle_alpha   90.00
_cell.angle_beta   90.00
_cell.angle_gamma   90.00
#
_symmetry.space_group_name_H-M   'P 1'
#
loop_
_entity.id
_entity.type
_entity.pdbx_description
1 polymer ?
#
loop_
_entity_poly.entity_id
_entity_poly.type
_entity_poly.pdbx_seq_one_letter_code
_entity_poly.pdbx_strand_id
1 'polypeptide(L)'
;MDCAQPSAAASAVQSTQIYAGLRWNFGVQKPALVTGVRFTNTSVSGLVLGAKLDAAFTLGGDSFAPVVRLLGVGGSTLVQGEAGFGIDTATMSPLFAGGIQFPYASFGANISPKGYIAPYVELNALSAPPSSGNGAATCPSDHDYQLVAVSGGFGDYQFGGSTSPVAVDSSYVRDGKACVFAAPS
;
A
#
# COMPACT_ATOMS: atom_id res chain seq x y z
N MET A 1 -11.32 -27.23 -28.09
CA MET A 1 -10.72 -25.89 -28.22
C MET A 1 -10.72 -25.32 -26.81
N ASP A 2 -9.60 -25.45 -26.12
CA ASP A 2 -9.46 -24.98 -24.75
C ASP A 2 -9.23 -23.47 -24.82
N CYS A 3 -10.23 -22.69 -24.38
CA CYS A 3 -9.99 -21.28 -24.16
C CYS A 3 -8.94 -21.14 -23.04
N ALA A 4 -8.03 -20.17 -23.17
CA ALA A 4 -7.10 -19.87 -22.10
C ALA A 4 -7.85 -19.02 -21.07
N GLN A 5 -7.88 -19.48 -19.81
CA GLN A 5 -8.47 -18.73 -18.71
C GLN A 5 -7.85 -17.32 -18.68
N PRO A 6 -8.63 -16.23 -18.60
CA PRO A 6 -8.07 -14.90 -18.43
C PRO A 6 -7.37 -14.84 -17.08
N SER A 7 -6.05 -15.01 -17.09
CA SER A 7 -5.23 -14.74 -15.92
C SER A 7 -5.04 -13.22 -15.87
N ALA A 8 -6.02 -12.54 -15.25
CA ALA A 8 -5.69 -11.29 -14.60
C ALA A 8 -4.63 -11.63 -13.55
N ALA A 9 -3.36 -11.50 -13.93
CA ALA A 9 -2.26 -11.55 -13.00
C ALA A 9 -2.50 -10.37 -12.05
N ALA A 10 -3.17 -10.64 -10.93
CA ALA A 10 -3.25 -9.70 -9.84
C ALA A 10 -1.78 -9.37 -9.50
N SER A 11 -1.40 -8.16 -9.84
CA SER A 11 0.00 -7.73 -9.83
C SER A 11 0.19 -6.86 -8.61
N ALA A 12 1.29 -7.08 -7.91
CA ALA A 12 1.62 -6.28 -6.75
C ALA A 12 1.75 -4.80 -7.17
N VAL A 13 1.18 -3.89 -6.38
CA VAL A 13 1.15 -2.46 -6.69
C VAL A 13 2.29 -1.78 -5.98
N GLN A 14 3.13 -1.08 -6.74
CA GLN A 14 4.21 -0.25 -6.21
C GLN A 14 3.72 1.19 -6.02
N SER A 15 4.18 1.83 -4.95
CA SER A 15 3.84 3.22 -4.66
C SER A 15 5.03 3.93 -4.00
N THR A 16 5.36 5.11 -4.53
CA THR A 16 6.35 6.02 -3.95
C THR A 16 5.64 7.30 -3.53
N GLN A 17 5.77 7.68 -2.27
CA GLN A 17 5.15 8.88 -1.72
C GLN A 17 6.21 9.75 -1.04
N ILE A 18 6.21 11.03 -1.37
CA ILE A 18 6.90 12.06 -0.61
C ILE A 18 5.93 12.58 0.44
N TYR A 19 6.40 12.83 1.65
CA TYR A 19 5.54 13.30 2.73
C TYR A 19 6.24 14.32 3.62
N ALA A 20 5.40 15.09 4.29
CA ALA A 20 5.78 15.95 5.39
C ALA A 20 4.90 15.65 6.60
N GLY A 21 5.39 15.99 7.79
CA GLY A 21 4.69 15.77 9.04
C GLY A 21 5.28 16.54 10.21
N LEU A 22 4.63 16.43 11.36
CA LEU A 22 5.09 16.96 12.63
C LEU A 22 5.28 15.81 13.61
N ARG A 23 6.45 15.74 14.24
CA ARG A 23 6.80 14.72 15.24
C ARG A 23 7.03 15.38 16.60
N TRP A 24 6.41 14.82 17.62
CA TRP A 24 6.64 15.17 19.02
C TRP A 24 7.37 14.02 19.69
N ASN A 25 8.56 14.28 20.23
CA ASN A 25 9.31 13.31 21.02
C ASN A 25 8.98 13.53 22.50
N PHE A 26 8.49 12.49 23.17
CA PHE A 26 8.24 12.53 24.60
C PHE A 26 9.57 12.67 25.34
N GLY A 27 9.74 13.77 26.07
CA GLY A 27 11.01 14.16 26.70
C GLY A 27 11.67 15.39 26.06
N VAL A 28 11.19 15.84 24.89
CA VAL A 28 11.61 17.10 24.26
C VAL A 28 10.36 17.94 24.01
N GLN A 29 10.31 19.16 24.56
CA GLN A 29 9.12 20.03 24.44
C GLN A 29 8.90 20.58 23.02
N LYS A 30 9.91 20.49 22.15
CA LYS A 30 9.89 21.09 20.81
C LYS A 30 9.42 20.09 19.75
N PRO A 31 8.43 20.43 18.92
CA PRO A 31 8.05 19.61 17.77
C PRO A 31 9.18 19.60 16.73
N ALA A 32 9.24 18.55 15.93
CA ALA A 32 10.12 18.44 14.78
C ALA A 32 9.30 18.40 13.49
N LEU A 33 9.74 19.13 12.47
CA LEU A 33 9.25 18.97 11.11
C LEU A 33 9.89 17.72 10.50
N VAL A 34 9.07 16.78 10.04
CA VAL A 34 9.53 15.56 9.38
C VAL A 34 9.28 15.69 7.89
N THR A 35 10.26 15.34 7.08
CA THR A 35 10.11 15.18 5.63
C THR A 35 10.73 13.86 5.22
N GLY A 36 10.12 13.16 4.28
CA GLY A 36 10.66 11.88 3.84
C GLY A 36 10.06 11.36 2.55
N VAL A 37 10.59 10.22 2.14
CA VAL A 37 10.08 9.42 1.03
C VAL A 37 9.80 8.01 1.53
N ARG A 38 8.67 7.46 1.12
CA ARG A 38 8.26 6.09 1.40
C ARG A 38 8.03 5.34 0.11
N PHE A 39 8.65 4.18 -0.01
CA PHE A 39 8.41 3.21 -1.07
C PHE A 39 7.70 1.99 -0.47
N THR A 40 6.61 1.55 -1.09
CA THR A 40 5.85 0.37 -0.70
C THR A 40 5.50 -0.49 -1.91
N ASN A 41 5.50 -1.79 -1.70
CA ASN A 41 4.98 -2.81 -2.60
C ASN A 41 3.84 -3.54 -1.87
N THR A 42 2.62 -3.44 -2.40
CA THR A 42 1.43 -4.08 -1.86
C THR A 42 1.10 -5.31 -2.69
N SER A 43 1.17 -6.50 -2.08
CA SER A 43 0.80 -7.75 -2.73
C SER A 43 -0.72 -7.86 -2.94
N VAL A 44 -1.12 -8.83 -3.77
CA VAL A 44 -2.52 -9.23 -4.00
C VAL A 44 -3.26 -9.63 -2.74
N SER A 45 -2.54 -10.13 -1.73
CA SER A 45 -3.10 -10.50 -0.43
C SER A 45 -3.24 -9.32 0.54
N GLY A 46 -2.88 -8.10 0.11
CA GLY A 46 -2.88 -6.91 0.94
C GLY A 46 -1.69 -6.80 1.89
N LEU A 47 -0.67 -7.65 1.72
CA LEU A 47 0.59 -7.54 2.45
C LEU A 47 1.41 -6.37 1.87
N VAL A 48 1.79 -5.44 2.73
CA VAL A 48 2.63 -4.29 2.39
C VAL A 48 4.05 -4.57 2.85
N LEU A 49 5.02 -4.39 1.96
CA LEU A 49 6.45 -4.40 2.27
C LEU A 49 7.12 -3.18 1.62
N GLY A 50 8.11 -2.59 2.29
CA GLY A 50 8.71 -1.36 1.77
C GLY A 50 9.86 -0.82 2.59
N ALA A 51 10.25 0.40 2.23
CA ALA A 51 11.27 1.17 2.92
C ALA A 51 10.86 2.64 3.03
N LYS A 52 11.34 3.33 4.05
CA LYS A 52 11.10 4.74 4.33
C LYS A 52 12.40 5.42 4.71
N LEU A 53 12.67 6.55 4.08
CA LEU A 53 13.78 7.44 4.42
C LEU A 53 13.19 8.76 4.90
N ASP A 54 13.50 9.16 6.13
CA ASP A 54 12.98 10.40 6.71
C ASP A 54 14.05 11.22 7.44
N ALA A 55 13.86 12.53 7.43
CA ALA A 55 14.66 13.50 8.15
C ALA A 55 13.74 14.35 9.04
N ALA A 56 14.08 14.46 10.33
CA ALA A 56 13.33 15.22 11.32
C ALA A 56 14.15 16.41 11.82
N PHE A 57 13.63 17.62 11.62
CA PHE A 57 14.24 18.89 12.00
C PHE A 57 13.54 19.47 13.22
N THR A 58 14.22 19.51 14.36
CA THR A 58 13.67 20.08 15.60
C THR A 58 13.40 21.59 15.42
N LEU A 59 12.15 22.00 15.58
CA LEU A 59 11.75 23.40 15.42
C LEU A 59 12.12 24.20 16.67
N GLY A 60 12.74 25.37 16.47
CA GLY A 60 13.15 26.27 17.56
C GLY A 60 14.34 25.78 18.39
N GLY A 61 15.13 24.82 17.89
CA GLY A 61 16.43 24.45 18.46
C GLY A 61 17.55 25.41 18.06
N ASP A 62 18.66 25.40 18.81
CA ASP A 62 19.85 26.22 18.53
C ASP A 62 20.65 25.71 17.31
N SER A 63 20.36 24.48 16.86
CA SER A 63 20.97 23.86 15.70
C SER A 63 19.92 23.30 14.73
N PHE A 64 20.14 23.50 13.43
CA PHE A 64 19.33 22.92 12.35
C PHE A 64 19.88 21.54 11.94
N ALA A 65 20.15 20.69 12.92
CA ALA A 65 20.74 19.37 12.70
C ALA A 65 19.62 18.31 12.69
N PRO A 66 19.32 17.66 11.55
CA PRO A 66 18.26 16.68 11.47
C PRO A 66 18.63 15.33 12.08
N VAL A 67 17.60 14.59 12.51
CA VAL A 67 17.70 13.15 12.72
C VAL A 67 17.28 12.46 11.43
N VAL A 68 18.19 11.71 10.81
CA VAL A 68 17.95 11.00 9.53
C VAL A 68 17.77 9.51 9.81
N ARG A 69 16.75 8.88 9.23
CA ARG A 69 16.39 7.48 9.49
C ARG A 69 16.06 6.74 8.21
N LEU A 70 16.52 5.49 8.13
CA LEU A 70 16.13 4.50 7.15
C LEU A 70 15.39 3.36 7.85
N LEU A 71 14.15 3.12 7.45
CA LEU A 71 13.23 2.17 8.08
C LEU A 71 12.73 1.18 7.04
N GLY A 72 12.70 -0.10 7.39
CA GLY A 72 11.87 -1.09 6.71
C GLY A 72 10.42 -0.95 7.15
N VAL A 73 9.48 -1.15 6.23
CA VAL A 73 8.03 -1.05 6.46
C VAL A 73 7.40 -2.41 6.13
N GLY A 74 6.54 -2.92 6.99
CA GLY A 74 5.86 -4.20 6.78
C GLY A 74 4.52 -4.30 7.49
N GLY A 75 3.50 -4.89 6.87
CA GLY A 75 2.20 -5.11 7.52
C GLY A 75 1.04 -5.15 6.54
N SER A 76 -0.08 -4.54 6.92
CA SER A 76 -1.28 -4.42 6.08
C SER A 76 -1.43 -2.99 5.53
N THR A 77 -2.45 -2.75 4.71
CA THR A 77 -2.78 -1.41 4.20
C THR A 77 -3.23 -0.44 5.31
N LEU A 78 -3.75 -0.94 6.43
CA LEU A 78 -4.27 -0.13 7.55
C LEU A 78 -3.25 0.07 8.66
N VAL A 79 -2.42 -0.93 8.95
CA VAL A 79 -1.44 -0.90 10.04
C VAL A 79 -0.13 -1.51 9.57
N GLN A 80 0.94 -0.74 9.67
CA GLN A 80 2.30 -1.12 9.28
C GLN A 80 3.23 -1.04 10.48
N GLY A 81 4.04 -2.07 10.69
CA GLY A 81 5.22 -1.98 11.53
C GLY A 81 6.36 -1.30 10.77
N GLU A 82 7.17 -0.56 11.50
CA GLU A 82 8.37 0.09 10.99
C GLU A 82 9.55 -0.23 11.90
N ALA A 83 10.71 -0.53 11.33
CA ALA A 83 11.93 -0.74 12.09
C ALA A 83 13.17 -0.43 11.24
N GLY A 84 14.19 0.14 11.85
CA GLY A 84 15.46 0.40 11.17
C GLY A 84 16.45 1.21 11.99
N PHE A 85 17.28 1.96 11.30
CA PHE A 85 18.41 2.68 11.87
C PHE A 85 18.48 4.11 11.37
N GLY A 86 19.23 4.95 12.06
CA GLY A 86 19.41 6.34 11.71
C GLY A 86 20.63 6.94 12.38
N ILE A 87 20.80 8.24 12.15
CA ILE A 87 21.84 9.05 12.77
C ILE A 87 21.23 10.37 13.23
N ASP A 88 21.55 10.75 14.46
CA ASP A 88 21.37 12.10 14.94
C ASP A 88 22.57 12.92 14.48
N THR A 89 22.37 13.81 13.51
CA THR A 89 23.46 14.60 12.94
C THR A 89 23.97 15.68 13.90
N ALA A 90 23.23 16.03 14.95
CA ALA A 90 23.67 16.99 15.95
C ALA A 90 24.79 16.41 16.81
N THR A 91 24.65 15.13 17.17
CA THR A 91 25.57 14.42 18.07
C THR A 91 26.40 13.34 17.36
N MET A 92 26.25 13.23 16.04
CA MET A 92 26.82 12.16 15.20
C MET A 92 26.61 10.75 15.79
N SER A 93 25.47 10.56 16.48
CA SER A 93 25.21 9.33 17.22
C SER A 93 24.26 8.43 16.43
N PRO A 94 24.58 7.13 16.27
CA PRO A 94 23.66 6.19 15.65
C PRO A 94 22.43 6.01 16.55
N LEU A 95 21.30 5.70 15.92
CA LEU A 95 20.05 5.35 16.59
C LEU A 95 19.38 4.18 15.88
N PHE A 96 18.64 3.39 16.64
CA PHE A 96 17.66 2.46 16.13
C PHE A 96 16.28 3.09 16.26
N ALA A 97 15.37 2.77 15.37
CA ALA A 97 14.00 3.23 15.47
C ALA A 97 13.04 2.08 15.18
N GLY A 98 11.94 2.06 15.93
CA GLY A 98 10.86 1.12 15.76
C GLY A 98 9.52 1.79 16.01
N GLY A 99 8.47 1.33 15.35
CA GLY A 99 7.15 1.92 15.51
C GLY A 99 6.06 1.24 14.70
N ILE A 100 4.89 1.88 14.74
CA ILE A 100 3.71 1.54 13.98
C ILE A 100 3.23 2.78 13.21
N GLN A 101 2.85 2.58 11.96
CA GLN A 101 2.34 3.61 11.05
C GLN A 101 0.90 3.27 10.65
N PHE A 102 0.03 4.25 10.83
CA PHE A 102 -1.35 4.31 10.38
C PHE A 102 -1.49 5.34 9.26
N PRO A 103 -2.63 5.43 8.56
CA PRO A 103 -2.92 6.58 7.73
C PRO A 103 -2.85 7.87 8.56
N TYR A 104 -2.03 8.81 8.12
CA TYR A 104 -1.84 10.14 8.68
C TYR A 104 -1.17 10.24 10.07
N ALA A 105 -0.80 9.12 10.69
CA ALA A 105 -0.19 9.12 12.00
C ALA A 105 0.78 7.96 12.20
N SER A 106 1.81 8.15 13.02
CA SER A 106 2.68 7.06 13.50
C SER A 106 3.11 7.26 14.94
N PHE A 107 3.46 6.15 15.56
CA PHE A 107 3.88 6.07 16.95
C PHE A 107 5.09 5.15 17.02
N GLY A 108 6.11 5.53 17.80
CA GLY A 108 7.30 4.71 17.90
C GLY A 108 8.27 5.19 18.95
N ALA A 109 9.48 4.66 18.89
CA ALA A 109 10.58 5.10 19.71
C ALA A 109 11.89 5.07 18.93
N ASN A 110 12.76 6.04 19.22
CA ASN A 110 14.15 6.01 18.81
C ASN A 110 15.00 5.55 20.01
N ILE A 111 15.89 4.60 19.81
CA ILE A 111 16.74 3.99 20.82
C ILE A 111 18.19 4.28 20.45
N SER A 112 18.90 5.00 21.31
CA SER A 112 20.34 5.22 21.15
C SER A 112 21.12 4.09 21.83
N PRO A 113 22.24 3.61 21.25
CA PRO A 113 23.18 2.71 21.93
C PRO A 113 23.72 3.27 23.25
N LYS A 114 23.60 4.59 23.48
CA LYS A 114 23.95 5.26 24.74
C LYS A 114 22.89 5.07 25.84
N GLY A 115 21.86 4.26 25.61
CA GLY A 115 20.82 3.90 26.60
C GLY A 115 19.63 4.87 26.66
N TYR A 116 19.56 5.84 25.75
CA TYR A 116 18.44 6.79 25.70
C TYR A 116 17.31 6.25 24.82
N ILE A 117 16.08 6.29 25.32
CA ILE A 117 14.86 5.95 24.59
C ILE A 117 14.02 7.22 24.45
N ALA A 118 13.70 7.58 23.20
CA ALA A 118 12.86 8.71 22.85
C ALA A 118 11.57 8.21 22.19
N PRO A 119 10.49 8.01 22.95
CA PRO A 119 9.18 7.73 22.37
C PRO A 119 8.73 8.94 21.55
N TYR A 120 7.97 8.71 20.48
CA TYR A 120 7.42 9.78 19.67
C TYR A 120 6.04 9.46 19.13
N VAL A 121 5.30 10.53 18.84
CA VAL A 121 4.11 10.54 18.00
C VAL A 121 4.37 11.46 16.81
N GLU A 122 3.92 11.05 15.63
CA GLU A 122 4.05 11.81 14.40
C GLU A 122 2.70 11.89 13.70
N LEU A 123 2.33 13.09 13.26
CA LEU A 123 1.24 13.32 12.32
C LEU A 123 1.87 13.59 10.96
N ASN A 124 1.48 12.86 9.93
CA ASN A 124 2.10 12.98 8.61
C ASN A 124 1.07 12.95 7.48
N ALA A 125 1.47 13.37 6.29
CA ALA A 125 0.62 13.37 5.09
C ALA A 125 0.56 12.00 4.38
N LEU A 126 1.06 10.92 5.01
CA LEU A 126 1.07 9.60 4.38
C LEU A 126 -0.33 8.98 4.43
N SER A 127 -0.87 8.70 3.24
CA SER A 127 -2.10 7.92 3.10
C SER A 127 -1.83 6.41 3.29
N ALA A 128 -2.90 5.62 3.36
CA ALA A 128 -2.78 4.17 3.18
C ALA A 128 -2.10 3.86 1.82
N PRO A 129 -1.27 2.81 1.72
CA PRO A 129 -0.79 2.32 0.43
C PRO A 129 -1.96 1.89 -0.45
N PRO A 130 -1.81 1.95 -1.78
CA PRO A 130 -2.84 1.45 -2.67
C PRO A 130 -3.02 -0.06 -2.43
N SER A 131 -4.28 -0.48 -2.35
CA SER A 131 -4.65 -1.89 -2.47
C SER A 131 -4.42 -2.34 -3.90
N SER A 132 -3.81 -3.50 -4.10
CA SER A 132 -3.89 -4.18 -5.39
C SER A 132 -5.36 -4.48 -5.68
N GLY A 133 -5.94 -3.76 -6.64
CA GLY A 133 -7.20 -4.20 -7.22
C GLY A 133 -6.98 -5.55 -7.90
N ASN A 134 -7.96 -6.44 -7.84
CA ASN A 134 -8.03 -7.52 -8.81
C ASN A 134 -7.95 -6.87 -10.19
N GLY A 135 -6.92 -7.21 -10.97
CA GLY A 135 -6.75 -6.66 -12.31
C GLY A 135 -8.08 -6.79 -13.06
N ALA A 136 -8.46 -5.76 -13.82
CA ALA A 136 -9.65 -5.82 -14.65
C ALA A 136 -9.59 -7.13 -15.44
N ALA A 137 -10.58 -8.01 -15.26
CA ALA A 137 -10.70 -9.19 -16.10
C ALA A 137 -10.68 -8.68 -17.54
N THR A 138 -9.69 -9.09 -18.32
CA THR A 138 -9.60 -8.76 -19.75
C THR A 138 -9.87 -10.04 -20.52
N CYS A 139 -10.82 -10.00 -21.44
CA CYS A 139 -11.03 -11.14 -22.33
C CYS A 139 -9.84 -11.27 -23.30
N PRO A 140 -9.52 -12.50 -23.74
CA PRO A 140 -8.58 -12.73 -24.84
C PRO A 140 -8.94 -11.85 -26.05
N SER A 141 -7.95 -11.24 -26.69
CA SER A 141 -8.13 -10.36 -27.85
C SER A 141 -8.17 -11.12 -29.19
N ASP A 142 -8.18 -12.46 -29.15
CA ASP A 142 -8.18 -13.33 -30.31
C ASP A 142 -9.58 -13.53 -30.93
N HIS A 143 -10.64 -13.16 -30.22
CA HIS A 143 -12.01 -13.06 -30.75
C HIS A 143 -12.78 -11.87 -30.17
N ASP A 144 -13.94 -11.54 -30.77
CA ASP A 144 -14.89 -10.51 -30.29
C ASP A 144 -15.60 -10.96 -29.01
N TYR A 145 -14.86 -11.04 -27.91
CA TYR A 145 -15.42 -11.29 -26.59
C TYR A 145 -15.76 -9.96 -25.91
N GLN A 146 -16.95 -9.89 -25.32
CA GLN A 146 -17.34 -8.79 -24.45
C GLN A 146 -17.39 -9.25 -22.99
N LEU A 147 -16.88 -8.41 -22.09
CA LEU A 147 -17.07 -8.57 -20.65
C LEU A 147 -18.51 -8.18 -20.32
N VAL A 148 -19.30 -9.14 -19.87
CA VAL A 148 -20.65 -8.88 -19.41
C VAL A 148 -20.71 -9.09 -17.90
N ALA A 149 -21.39 -8.17 -17.22
CA ALA A 149 -21.69 -8.33 -15.80
C ALA A 149 -22.69 -9.47 -15.64
N VAL A 150 -22.38 -10.40 -14.73
CA VAL A 150 -23.18 -11.58 -14.47
C VAL A 150 -23.71 -11.50 -13.05
N SER A 151 -25.02 -11.35 -12.91
CA SER A 151 -25.72 -11.43 -11.62
C SER A 151 -26.53 -12.71 -11.56
N GLY A 152 -26.08 -13.69 -10.78
CA GLY A 152 -26.79 -14.96 -10.58
C GLY A 152 -25.91 -16.02 -9.91
N GLY A 153 -26.50 -16.85 -9.05
CA GLY A 153 -25.84 -18.06 -8.52
C GLY A 153 -25.73 -19.14 -9.60
N PHE A 154 -24.81 -20.09 -9.40
CA PHE A 154 -24.55 -21.22 -10.31
C PHE A 154 -25.85 -21.83 -10.86
N GLY A 155 -26.11 -21.66 -12.17
CA GLY A 155 -27.20 -22.36 -12.87
C GLY A 155 -28.02 -21.51 -13.83
N ASP A 156 -28.20 -20.21 -13.57
CA ASP A 156 -29.05 -19.35 -14.42
C ASP A 156 -28.41 -17.96 -14.60
N TYR A 157 -27.79 -17.73 -15.75
CA TYR A 157 -27.26 -16.42 -16.12
C TYR A 157 -28.28 -15.67 -16.98
N GLN A 158 -28.96 -14.69 -16.38
CA GLN A 158 -29.84 -13.76 -17.08
C GLN A 158 -28.99 -12.61 -17.64
N PHE A 159 -28.81 -12.58 -18.96
CA PHE A 159 -28.22 -11.45 -19.65
C PHE A 159 -29.30 -10.41 -19.91
N GLY A 160 -29.07 -9.16 -19.47
CA GLY A 160 -30.06 -8.09 -19.56
C GLY A 160 -30.65 -7.94 -20.97
N GLY A 161 -31.88 -8.42 -21.15
CA GLY A 161 -32.72 -8.15 -22.32
C GLY A 161 -32.76 -9.20 -23.44
N SER A 162 -32.04 -10.33 -23.36
CA SER A 162 -32.08 -11.37 -24.40
C SER A 162 -32.36 -12.75 -23.81
N THR A 163 -33.43 -13.40 -24.27
CA THR A 163 -33.88 -14.73 -23.83
C THR A 163 -33.15 -15.89 -24.53
N SER A 164 -32.08 -15.62 -25.28
CA SER A 164 -31.32 -16.69 -25.94
C SER A 164 -30.31 -17.31 -24.98
N PRO A 165 -30.32 -18.63 -24.76
CA PRO A 165 -29.34 -19.29 -23.90
C PRO A 165 -27.97 -19.22 -24.57
N VAL A 166 -27.11 -18.34 -24.07
CA VAL A 166 -25.69 -18.34 -24.43
C VAL A 166 -25.00 -19.32 -23.50
N ALA A 167 -24.33 -20.33 -24.06
CA ALA A 167 -23.56 -21.28 -23.28
C ALA A 167 -22.39 -20.55 -22.61
N VAL A 168 -22.56 -20.21 -21.33
CA VAL A 168 -21.48 -19.69 -20.49
C VAL A 168 -20.75 -20.88 -19.92
N ASP A 169 -19.50 -21.08 -20.34
CA ASP A 169 -18.64 -22.04 -19.67
C ASP A 169 -18.35 -21.50 -18.26
N SER A 170 -18.79 -22.25 -17.24
CA SER A 170 -18.69 -21.87 -15.82
C SER A 170 -17.25 -21.75 -15.34
N SER A 171 -16.28 -22.25 -16.11
CA SER A 171 -14.85 -22.04 -15.84
C SER A 171 -14.36 -20.62 -16.14
N TYR A 172 -15.20 -19.73 -16.68
CA TYR A 172 -14.86 -18.34 -17.07
C TYR A 172 -15.48 -17.24 -16.21
N VAL A 173 -16.07 -17.59 -15.07
CA VAL A 173 -16.67 -16.59 -14.16
C VAL A 173 -15.70 -16.22 -13.05
N ARG A 174 -15.25 -14.95 -13.03
CA ARG A 174 -14.51 -14.35 -11.90
C ARG A 174 -15.14 -13.03 -11.49
N ASP A 175 -15.30 -12.81 -10.18
CA ASP A 175 -15.83 -11.57 -9.60
C ASP A 175 -17.17 -11.11 -10.21
N GLY A 176 -18.06 -12.05 -10.55
CA GLY A 176 -19.36 -11.74 -11.16
C GLY A 176 -19.28 -11.20 -12.59
N LYS A 177 -18.19 -11.49 -13.31
CA LYS A 177 -18.04 -11.15 -14.74
C LYS A 177 -17.67 -12.40 -15.52
N ALA A 178 -18.20 -12.49 -16.74
CA ALA A 178 -17.87 -13.54 -17.69
C ALA A 178 -17.52 -12.94 -19.05
N CYS A 179 -16.63 -13.60 -19.79
CA CYS A 179 -16.41 -13.33 -21.19
C CYS A 179 -17.48 -14.07 -22.00
N VAL A 180 -18.18 -13.34 -22.86
CA VAL A 180 -19.22 -13.90 -23.73
C VAL A 180 -18.92 -13.52 -25.16
N PHE A 181 -19.18 -14.44 -26.10
CA PHE A 181 -19.06 -14.16 -27.53
C PHE A 181 -20.06 -13.06 -27.91
N ALA A 182 -19.59 -11.99 -28.54
CA ALA A 182 -20.50 -11.06 -29.21
C ALA A 182 -21.19 -11.83 -30.35
N ALA A 183 -22.52 -11.85 -30.36
CA ALA A 183 -23.25 -12.41 -31.49
C ALA A 183 -22.95 -11.56 -32.73
N PRO A 184 -22.68 -12.18 -33.91
CA PRO A 184 -22.55 -11.41 -35.14
C PRO A 184 -23.86 -10.70 -35.43
N SER A 185 -23.76 -9.40 -35.75
CA SER A 185 -24.87 -8.53 -36.17
C SER A 185 -25.46 -8.94 -37.50
#